data_AF-A0A7J2NDW3-F1
#
_entry.id   AF-A0A7J2NDW3-F1
#
_cell.length_a   1.000
_cell.length_b   1.000
_cell.length_c   1.000
_cell.angle_alpha   90.00
_cell.angle_beta   90.00
_cell.angle_gamma   90.00
#
_symmetry.space_group_name_H-M   'P 1'
#
loop_
_entity.id
_entity.type
_entity.pdbx_description
1 polymer ?
#
loop_
_entity_poly.entity_id
_entity_poly.type
_entity_poly.pdbx_seq_one_letter_code
_entity_poly.pdbx_strand_id
1 'polypeptide(L)' 'MVPSKEQFLEYLRLNPDQTYSSIAKGFNISNQTVKDLVETYREELEVKKIGPSYLVNIKEE' A
#
# COMPACT_ATOMS: atom_id res chain seq x y z
N MET A 1 -11.10 9.41 -3.56
CA MET A 1 -12.00 8.48 -2.83
C MET A 1 -11.12 7.42 -2.20
N VAL A 2 -11.32 7.07 -0.92
CA VAL A 2 -10.48 6.04 -0.28
C VAL A 2 -10.88 4.68 -0.85
N PRO A 3 -9.94 3.86 -1.38
CA PRO A 3 -10.28 2.56 -1.94
C PRO A 3 -10.76 1.60 -0.83
N SER A 4 -11.60 0.64 -1.21
CA SER A 4 -11.94 -0.47 -0.31
C SER A 4 -10.72 -1.37 -0.06
N LYS A 5 -10.80 -2.23 0.98
CA LYS A 5 -9.76 -3.22 1.28
C LYS A 5 -9.43 -4.06 0.05
N GLU A 6 -10.44 -4.61 -0.61
CA GLU A 6 -10.27 -5.48 -1.78
C GLU A 6 -9.59 -4.73 -2.94
N GLN A 7 -10.01 -3.50 -3.24
CA GLN A 7 -9.39 -2.69 -4.29
C GLN A 7 -7.92 -2.35 -3.98
N PHE A 8 -7.63 -2.05 -2.71
CA PHE A 8 -6.28 -1.75 -2.27
C PHE A 8 -5.35 -2.96 -2.41
N LEU A 9 -5.83 -4.13 -1.98
CA LEU A 9 -5.08 -5.39 -2.09
C LEU A 9 -4.93 -5.84 -3.55
N GLU A 10 -5.99 -5.75 -4.35
CA GLU A 10 -5.91 -6.09 -5.78
C GLU A 10 -4.90 -5.20 -6.51
N TYR A 11 -4.87 -3.91 -6.20
CA TYR A 11 -3.88 -3.00 -6.76
C TYR A 11 -2.44 -3.41 -6.42
N LEU A 12 -2.17 -3.81 -5.18
CA LEU A 12 -0.84 -4.27 -4.75
C LEU A 12 -0.46 -5.64 -5.32
N ARG A 13 -1.45 -6.51 -5.59
CA ARG A 13 -1.25 -7.77 -6.32
C ARG A 13 -0.82 -7.51 -7.77
N LEU A 14 -1.49 -6.58 -8.43
CA LEU A 14 -1.20 -6.22 -9.82
C LEU A 14 0.06 -5.36 -9.96
N ASN A 15 0.42 -4.63 -8.91
CA ASN A 15 1.57 -3.75 -8.86
C ASN A 15 2.35 -4.07 -7.57
N PRO A 16 3.26 -5.05 -7.59
CA PRO A 16 4.14 -5.30 -6.46
C PRO A 16 5.17 -4.17 -6.28
N ASP A 17 5.83 -4.18 -5.13
CA ASP A 17 6.91 -3.29 -4.71
C ASP A 17 6.56 -1.80 -4.83
N GLN A 18 5.37 -1.43 -4.39
CA GLN A 18 4.90 -0.05 -4.49
C GLN A 18 5.32 0.75 -3.25
N THR A 19 5.78 1.97 -3.50
CA THR A 19 5.99 2.93 -2.41
C THR A 19 4.69 3.62 -2.04
N TYR A 20 4.62 4.19 -0.83
CA TYR A 20 3.44 4.97 -0.42
C TYR A 20 3.08 6.07 -1.44
N SER A 21 4.08 6.74 -2.00
CA SER A 21 3.90 7.78 -3.03
C SER A 21 3.34 7.22 -4.34
N SER A 22 3.72 6.01 -4.74
CA SER A 22 3.18 5.37 -5.95
C SER A 22 1.72 4.97 -5.76
N ILE A 23 1.41 4.35 -4.61
CA ILE A 23 0.04 3.95 -4.23
C ILE A 23 -0.86 5.18 -4.13
N ALA A 24 -0.38 6.25 -3.48
CA ALA A 24 -1.08 7.51 -3.35
C ALA A 24 -1.46 8.10 -4.72
N LYS A 25 -0.53 8.07 -5.68
CA LYS A 25 -0.78 8.50 -7.06
C LYS A 25 -1.80 7.59 -7.76
N GLY A 26 -1.67 6.27 -7.61
CA GLY A 26 -2.58 5.30 -8.23
C GLY A 26 -4.04 5.48 -7.82
N PHE A 27 -4.29 5.84 -6.56
CA PHE A 27 -5.63 6.07 -6.03
C PHE A 27 -6.04 7.55 -5.95
N ASN A 28 -5.16 8.47 -6.35
CA ASN A 28 -5.33 9.92 -6.17
C ASN A 28 -5.72 10.30 -4.71
N ILE A 29 -4.95 9.78 -3.75
CA ILE A 29 -5.09 10.01 -2.30
C ILE A 29 -3.79 10.54 -1.70
N SER A 30 -3.81 10.92 -0.43
CA SER A 30 -2.61 11.40 0.27
C SER A 30 -1.73 10.26 0.78
N ASN A 31 -0.43 10.49 0.94
CA ASN A 31 0.50 9.55 1.57
C ASN A 31 0.08 9.19 3.01
N GLN A 32 -0.55 10.13 3.73
CA GLN A 32 -1.08 9.88 5.07
C GLN A 32 -2.20 8.84 5.02
N THR A 33 -3.14 8.99 4.07
CA THR A 33 -4.22 8.01 3.85
C THR A 33 -3.67 6.63 3.47
N VAL A 34 -2.62 6.56 2.65
CA VAL A 34 -1.97 5.29 2.33
C VAL A 34 -1.37 4.66 3.59
N LYS A 35 -0.70 5.46 4.42
CA LYS A 35 -0.15 4.98 5.69
C LYS A 35 -1.25 4.41 6.59
N ASP A 36 -2.37 5.12 6.75
CA ASP A 36 -3.51 4.65 7.54
C ASP A 36 -4.07 3.32 7.00
N LEU A 37 -4.18 3.16 5.68
CA LEU A 37 -4.61 1.91 5.03
C LEU A 37 -3.61 0.77 5.26
N VAL A 38 -2.31 1.05 5.13
CA VAL A 38 -1.25 0.07 5.36
C VAL A 38 -1.21 -0.38 6.82
N GLU A 39 -1.42 0.52 7.78
CA GLU A 39 -1.54 0.18 9.19
C GLU A 39 -2.82 -0.62 9.47
N THR A 40 -3.94 -0.27 8.84
CA THR A 40 -5.22 -0.98 8.97
C THR A 40 -5.14 -2.42 8.43
N TYR A 41 -4.42 -2.64 7.33
CA TYR A 41 -4.31 -3.95 6.67
C TYR A 41 -2.96 -4.64 6.91
N ARG A 42 -2.23 -4.24 7.96
CA ARG A 42 -0.86 -4.70 8.25
C ARG A 42 -0.72 -6.21 8.39
N GLU A 43 -1.78 -6.92 8.78
CA GLU A 43 -1.77 -8.37 8.88
C GLU A 43 -1.59 -9.04 7.51
N GLU A 44 -2.09 -8.42 6.45
CA GLU A 44 -2.09 -8.94 5.08
C GLU A 44 -0.94 -8.37 4.22
N LEU A 45 -0.19 -7.42 4.77
CA LEU A 45 0.81 -6.64 4.04
C LEU A 45 2.20 -6.83 4.63
N GLU A 46 3.19 -6.96 3.75
CA GLU A 46 4.60 -6.81 4.09
C GLU A 46 5.04 -5.37 3.80
N VAL A 47 5.66 -4.73 4.80
CA VAL A 47 6.20 -3.38 4.65
C VAL A 47 7.71 -3.42 4.85
N LYS A 48 8.46 -3.07 3.81
CA LYS A 48 9.92 -3.07 3.82
C LYS A 48 10.46 -1.66 3.72
N LYS A 49 11.31 -1.27 4.67
CA LYS A 49 11.98 0.04 4.62
C LYS A 49 13.11 0.03 3.59
N ILE A 50 13.11 1.01 2.69
CA ILE A 50 14.15 1.23 1.68
C ILE A 50 14.66 2.68 1.74
N GLY A 51 15.78 2.88 2.43
CA GLY A 51 16.33 4.21 2.67
C GLY A 51 15.32 5.12 3.41
N PRO A 52 14.93 6.27 2.84
CA PRO A 52 13.92 7.16 3.44
C PRO A 52 12.47 6.73 3.17
N SER A 53 12.23 5.69 2.37
CA SER A 53 10.90 5.27 1.91
C SER A 53 10.49 3.89 2.45
N TYR A 54 9.23 3.52 2.21
CA TYR A 54 8.68 2.19 2.51
C TYR A 54 8.09 1.58 1.24
N LEU A 55 8.44 0.32 0.98
CA LEU A 55 7.78 -0.56 0.02
C LEU A 55 6.67 -1.33 0.71
N VAL A 56 5.57 -1.54 -0.01
CA VAL A 56 4.41 -2.31 0.43
C VAL A 56 4.17 -3.43 -0.56
N ASN A 57 4.07 -4.64 -0.03
CA ASN A 57 3.70 -5.85 -0.74
C ASN A 57 2.57 -6.55 -0.01
N ILE A 58 1.88 -7.45 -0.69
CA ILE A 58 1.00 -8.41 -0.04
C ILE A 58 1.86 -9.53 0.52
N LYS A 59 1.55 -9.98 1.74
CA LYS A 59 2.16 -11.22 2.25
C LYS A 59 1.65 -12.36 1.39
N GLU A 60 2.54 -13.00 0.65
CA GLU A 60 2.23 -14.33 0.10
C GLU A 60 2.19 -15.31 1.29
N GLU A 61 1.08 -16.03 1.43
CA GLU A 61 0.92 -17.14 2.39
C GLU A 61 1.88 -18.29 2.09
#